data_AF-A0AAV0T3T7-F1
#
_entry.id   AF-A0AAV0T3T7-F1
#
_cell.length_a   1.000
_cell.length_b   1.000
_cell.length_c   1.000
_cell.angle_alpha   90.00
_cell.angle_beta   90.00
_cell.angle_gamma   90.00
#
_symmetry.space_group_name_H-M   'P 1'
#
loop_
_entity.id
_entity.type
_entity.pdbx_description
1 polymer ?
#
loop_
_entity_poly.entity_id
_entity_poly.type
_entity_poly.pdbx_seq_one_letter_code
_entity_poly.pdbx_strand_id
1 'polypeptide(L)'
;MAAPVTSRSEPKGNKSYSRQTGHSATKRPAANGEDGKKSFMDQKLAKKQRKMQRPHYEMVTRAKEIWNVIRERKVDKNKRAALVDELYLLVKGKIYDVAAKHDASRVIQSLMQYGKPEHRSQIVLEMKDQLIEVAKMQYGCFLVQKMICYGSVADRAAIVKCLTGHVVQVGTHNIAANVLEYAQEYLKPSQLSALKLEFYGREFAYFRSESKHNLADIIRAHPEKKADVLKHLCSILNRMVDKQLLGLAFVQSLLWEYLCNAEHDEVMHMVANVRDASLALLATRNGARVVNRCISLGAAKDRKRIIKALKDKVLEACNHPSGYLVIMRILDVVDDSVLVQKSILAEMNDELFSIAMHAGGRKILLQLLCPLSAKYLSHDDLVLLEPPMVQSPEDPSVMVVNYKKDPDARRMELLKGLLPKLEEMCIANAAELMRSKEGRDVIVEVAKHSESNELADSVAAAVLEEEAEPLYTDANGHFALRRLIMETRVAEPLLTAAKDQLSKWAVSNRGSFVVLAFLETKHAPANAAAVVKKALKPTMKDLTKLADAQQGTKLLLEKLE
;
A
#
# COMPACT_ATOMS: atom_id res chain seq x y z
N MET A 1 40.21 40.56 54.28
CA MET A 1 41.13 39.47 53.92
C MET A 1 40.74 38.97 52.53
N ALA A 2 41.70 38.96 51.61
CA ALA A 2 41.59 38.55 50.20
C ALA A 2 41.06 37.10 50.06
N ALA A 3 40.49 36.60 48.96
CA ALA A 3 40.67 36.86 47.52
C ALA A 3 39.46 36.26 46.72
N PRO A 4 39.37 36.44 45.38
CA PRO A 4 38.12 36.50 44.61
C PRO A 4 37.82 35.30 43.67
N VAL A 5 36.58 35.34 43.15
CA VAL A 5 36.04 34.85 41.86
C VAL A 5 36.96 33.97 40.99
N THR A 6 36.58 32.70 40.81
CA THR A 6 37.19 31.78 39.84
C THR A 6 36.32 31.59 38.58
N SER A 7 36.96 31.82 37.45
CA SER A 7 36.52 31.69 36.07
C SER A 7 36.38 30.24 35.55
N ARG A 8 35.60 30.11 34.47
CA ARG A 8 35.36 28.93 33.62
C ARG A 8 36.61 28.08 33.31
N SER A 9 36.43 26.76 33.33
CA SER A 9 37.24 25.81 32.54
C SER A 9 36.42 24.55 32.20
N GLU A 10 36.29 24.27 30.90
CA GLU A 10 35.72 23.04 30.33
C GLU A 10 36.54 21.79 30.70
N PRO A 11 35.92 20.64 30.99
CA PRO A 11 36.64 19.39 31.14
C PRO A 11 36.70 18.59 29.84
N LYS A 12 37.91 18.06 29.62
CA LYS A 12 38.39 17.25 28.51
C LYS A 12 37.62 15.94 28.31
N GLY A 13 37.37 15.62 27.04
CA GLY A 13 37.76 14.34 26.44
C GLY A 13 36.88 13.12 26.70
N ASN A 14 35.86 12.95 25.87
CA ASN A 14 35.09 11.70 25.75
C ASN A 14 35.90 10.66 24.93
N LYS A 15 36.23 9.52 25.55
CA LYS A 15 36.92 8.39 24.89
C LYS A 15 35.94 7.60 24.02
N SER A 16 36.07 7.69 22.71
CA SER A 16 35.44 6.76 21.77
C SER A 16 36.35 5.55 21.54
N TYR A 17 35.78 4.35 21.68
CA TYR A 17 36.42 3.09 21.31
C TYR A 17 36.53 2.98 19.79
N SER A 18 37.73 3.18 19.23
CA SER A 18 38.03 2.85 17.83
C SER A 18 38.48 1.39 17.72
N ARG A 19 37.76 0.59 16.91
CA ARG A 19 38.28 -0.68 16.40
C ARG A 19 39.52 -0.40 15.55
N GLN A 20 40.66 -0.92 16.00
CA GLN A 20 41.87 -1.00 15.19
C GLN A 20 41.66 -1.97 14.02
N THR A 21 41.63 -1.44 12.80
CA THR A 21 42.08 -2.18 11.61
C THR A 21 43.21 -1.37 11.00
N GLY A 22 44.43 -1.81 11.25
CA GLY A 22 45.64 -1.22 10.69
C GLY A 22 45.69 -1.46 9.18
N HIS A 23 45.71 -0.36 8.42
CA HIS A 23 46.56 -0.14 7.23
C HIS A 23 46.55 1.37 6.97
N SER A 24 47.57 2.07 7.49
CA SER A 24 47.83 3.47 7.16
C SER A 24 48.37 3.54 5.73
N ALA A 25 47.47 3.77 4.76
CA ALA A 25 47.89 4.22 3.44
C ALA A 25 48.11 5.73 3.52
N THR A 26 49.37 6.14 3.67
CA THR A 26 49.80 7.53 3.48
C THR A 26 49.33 7.99 2.10
N LYS A 27 48.33 8.88 2.03
CA LYS A 27 47.95 9.58 0.80
C LYS A 27 49.16 10.38 0.31
N ARG A 28 49.80 9.94 -0.77
CA ARG A 28 50.81 10.74 -1.48
C ARG A 28 50.18 12.06 -1.95
N PRO A 29 50.92 13.18 -1.98
CA PRO A 29 50.41 14.43 -2.53
C PRO A 29 50.10 14.24 -4.02
N ALA A 30 49.02 14.84 -4.49
CA ALA A 30 48.69 14.84 -5.92
C ALA A 30 49.78 15.62 -6.68
N ALA A 31 50.50 14.95 -7.57
CA ALA A 31 51.49 15.58 -8.42
C ALA A 31 50.78 16.49 -9.44
N ASN A 32 50.85 17.80 -9.23
CA ASN A 32 50.42 18.80 -10.22
C ASN A 32 51.55 19.04 -11.22
N GLY A 33 51.35 18.63 -12.49
CA GLY A 33 52.33 18.78 -13.57
C GLY A 33 52.16 17.76 -14.70
N GLU A 34 52.99 17.86 -15.76
CA GLU A 34 53.01 16.90 -16.88
C GLU A 34 53.23 15.45 -16.42
N ASP A 35 53.98 15.23 -15.34
CA ASP A 35 54.22 13.90 -14.76
C ASP A 35 52.96 13.27 -14.15
N GLY A 36 52.05 14.08 -13.60
CA GLY A 36 50.74 13.61 -13.12
C GLY A 36 49.83 13.17 -14.27
N LYS A 37 49.88 13.89 -15.40
CA LYS A 37 49.18 13.51 -16.65
C LYS A 37 49.77 12.25 -17.27
N LYS A 38 51.11 12.12 -17.28
CA LYS A 38 51.82 10.93 -17.80
C LYS A 38 51.50 9.70 -16.95
N SER A 39 51.56 9.81 -15.62
CA SER A 39 51.17 8.74 -14.68
C SER A 39 49.70 8.30 -14.82
N PHE A 40 48.79 9.24 -15.05
CA PHE A 40 47.38 8.94 -15.32
C PHE A 40 47.19 8.22 -16.66
N MET A 41 47.88 8.66 -17.71
CA MET A 41 47.84 8.04 -19.04
C MET A 41 48.45 6.63 -19.02
N ASP A 42 49.55 6.43 -18.28
CA ASP A 42 50.19 5.13 -18.09
C ASP A 42 49.29 4.18 -17.29
N GLN A 43 48.62 4.66 -16.23
CA GLN A 43 47.59 3.88 -15.53
C GLN A 43 46.40 3.52 -16.44
N LYS A 44 46.00 4.42 -17.34
CA LYS A 44 44.91 4.20 -18.29
C LYS A 44 45.31 3.17 -19.35
N LEU A 45 46.54 3.25 -19.87
CA LEU A 45 47.13 2.28 -20.81
C LEU A 45 47.29 0.91 -20.16
N ALA A 46 47.85 0.83 -18.96
CA ALA A 46 47.98 -0.41 -18.20
C ALA A 46 46.61 -1.05 -17.89
N LYS A 47 45.59 -0.25 -17.52
CA LYS A 47 44.22 -0.74 -17.37
C LYS A 47 43.64 -1.26 -18.68
N LYS A 48 43.93 -0.62 -19.82
CA LYS A 48 43.49 -1.07 -21.14
C LYS A 48 44.16 -2.38 -21.55
N GLN A 49 45.47 -2.50 -21.36
CA GLN A 49 46.22 -3.74 -21.62
C GLN A 49 45.72 -4.91 -20.76
N ARG A 50 45.49 -4.69 -19.45
CA ARG A 50 44.88 -5.69 -18.55
C ARG A 50 43.45 -6.09 -18.95
N LYS A 51 42.69 -5.19 -19.60
CA LYS A 51 41.37 -5.51 -20.12
C LYS A 51 41.45 -6.36 -21.39
N MET A 52 42.39 -6.06 -22.28
CA MET A 52 42.62 -6.80 -23.53
C MET A 52 43.04 -8.25 -23.30
N GLN A 53 43.72 -8.53 -22.19
CA GLN A 53 44.12 -9.89 -21.80
C GLN A 53 42.98 -10.73 -21.20
N ARG A 54 41.75 -10.17 -21.04
CA ARG A 54 40.63 -10.92 -20.48
C ARG A 54 40.02 -11.89 -21.50
N PRO A 55 39.51 -13.05 -21.07
CA PRO A 55 38.81 -13.98 -21.96
C PRO A 55 37.65 -13.30 -22.70
N HIS A 56 37.58 -13.52 -24.01
CA HIS A 56 36.54 -12.99 -24.92
C HIS A 56 36.45 -11.46 -24.95
N TYR A 57 37.57 -10.74 -24.80
CA TYR A 57 37.59 -9.27 -24.80
C TYR A 57 36.95 -8.64 -26.05
N GLU A 58 37.32 -9.11 -27.25
CA GLU A 58 36.81 -8.57 -28.52
C GLU A 58 35.30 -8.77 -28.65
N MET A 59 34.84 -10.00 -28.41
CA MET A 59 33.42 -10.35 -28.39
C MET A 59 32.62 -9.48 -27.42
N VAL A 60 33.09 -9.30 -26.19
CA VAL A 60 32.41 -8.45 -25.20
C VAL A 60 32.43 -6.97 -25.61
N THR A 61 33.50 -6.51 -26.27
CA THR A 61 33.59 -5.13 -26.77
C THR A 61 32.55 -4.89 -27.86
N ARG A 62 32.49 -5.78 -28.87
CA ARG A 62 31.47 -5.73 -29.92
C ARG A 62 30.06 -5.83 -29.35
N ALA A 63 29.83 -6.73 -28.39
CA ALA A 63 28.54 -6.88 -27.73
C ALA A 63 28.08 -5.59 -27.01
N LYS A 64 29.02 -4.83 -26.43
CA LYS A 64 28.75 -3.53 -25.81
C LYS A 64 28.44 -2.44 -26.83
N GLU A 65 29.12 -2.43 -27.97
CA GLU A 65 28.83 -1.50 -29.06
C GLU A 65 27.39 -1.69 -29.56
N ILE A 66 27.01 -2.95 -29.82
CA ILE A 66 25.64 -3.28 -30.23
C ILE A 66 24.65 -2.89 -29.12
N TRP A 67 24.95 -3.23 -27.87
CA TRP A 67 24.12 -2.88 -26.71
C TRP A 67 23.86 -1.37 -26.59
N ASN A 68 24.89 -0.54 -26.83
CA ASN A 68 24.76 0.92 -26.78
C ASN A 68 23.76 1.45 -27.78
N VAL A 69 23.64 0.81 -28.95
CA VAL A 69 22.63 1.15 -29.96
C VAL A 69 21.25 0.62 -29.56
N ILE A 70 21.10 -0.68 -29.31
CA ILE A 70 19.76 -1.28 -29.13
C ILE A 70 19.00 -0.75 -27.91
N ARG A 71 19.70 -0.25 -26.88
CA ARG A 71 19.10 0.31 -25.67
C ARG A 71 18.52 1.72 -25.85
N GLU A 72 18.90 2.42 -26.93
CA GLU A 72 18.40 3.76 -27.19
C GLU A 72 16.89 3.73 -27.49
N ARG A 73 16.16 4.73 -26.99
CA ARG A 73 14.71 4.82 -27.18
C ARG A 73 14.34 4.95 -28.66
N LYS A 74 15.09 5.76 -29.40
CA LYS A 74 14.85 6.11 -30.81
C LYS A 74 15.77 5.31 -31.75
N VAL A 75 15.43 4.05 -31.97
CA VAL A 75 16.10 3.20 -32.97
C VAL A 75 15.04 2.60 -33.87
N ASP A 76 15.33 2.56 -35.17
CA ASP A 76 14.50 1.87 -36.14
C ASP A 76 14.27 0.39 -35.74
N LYS A 77 13.04 -0.10 -35.93
CA LYS A 77 12.65 -1.45 -35.47
C LYS A 77 13.41 -2.55 -36.21
N ASN A 78 13.60 -2.40 -37.52
CA ASN A 78 14.29 -3.40 -38.34
C ASN A 78 15.78 -3.41 -38.02
N LYS A 79 16.38 -2.23 -37.88
CA LYS A 79 17.76 -2.08 -37.42
C LYS A 79 17.97 -2.70 -36.03
N ARG A 80 17.07 -2.45 -35.09
CA ARG A 80 17.15 -3.06 -33.74
C ARG A 80 17.05 -4.57 -33.82
N ALA A 81 16.10 -5.11 -34.59
CA ALA A 81 15.93 -6.56 -34.74
C ALA A 81 17.19 -7.23 -35.30
N ALA A 82 17.77 -6.68 -36.37
CA ALA A 82 19.00 -7.21 -36.97
C ALA A 82 20.18 -7.19 -35.98
N LEU A 83 20.35 -6.08 -35.24
CA LEU A 83 21.40 -5.96 -34.22
C LEU A 83 21.18 -6.92 -33.04
N VAL A 84 19.93 -7.19 -32.67
CA VAL A 84 19.60 -8.16 -31.62
C VAL A 84 19.91 -9.59 -32.08
N ASP A 85 19.64 -9.93 -33.34
CA ASP A 85 20.03 -11.22 -33.94
C ASP A 85 21.55 -11.39 -33.95
N GLU A 86 22.28 -10.37 -34.44
CA GLU A 86 23.75 -10.34 -34.41
C GLU A 86 24.29 -10.51 -32.99
N LEU A 87 23.72 -9.75 -32.04
CA LEU A 87 24.16 -9.78 -30.66
C LEU A 87 23.95 -11.15 -30.04
N TYR A 88 22.80 -11.79 -30.26
CA TYR A 88 22.53 -13.13 -29.74
C TYR A 88 23.51 -14.16 -30.31
N LEU A 89 23.73 -14.17 -31.63
CA LEU A 89 24.70 -15.07 -32.26
C LEU A 89 26.12 -14.88 -31.71
N LEU A 90 26.51 -13.65 -31.43
CA LEU A 90 27.83 -13.31 -30.90
C LEU A 90 28.08 -13.89 -29.50
N VAL A 91 27.05 -13.95 -28.64
CA VAL A 91 27.18 -14.38 -27.24
C VAL A 91 26.66 -15.81 -26.98
N LYS A 92 26.03 -16.45 -27.96
CA LYS A 92 25.50 -17.82 -27.85
C LYS A 92 26.59 -18.80 -27.38
N GLY A 93 26.26 -19.63 -26.39
CA GLY A 93 27.19 -20.58 -25.77
C GLY A 93 28.18 -19.96 -24.78
N LYS A 94 28.08 -18.64 -24.53
CA LYS A 94 28.91 -17.87 -23.59
C LYS A 94 28.06 -16.92 -22.74
N ILE A 95 26.76 -17.19 -22.60
CA ILE A 95 25.81 -16.32 -21.91
C ILE A 95 26.21 -16.14 -20.45
N TYR A 96 26.57 -17.23 -19.76
CA TYR A 96 27.04 -17.16 -18.37
C TYR A 96 28.31 -16.30 -18.25
N ASP A 97 29.32 -16.51 -19.10
CA ASP A 97 30.59 -15.76 -19.06
C ASP A 97 30.41 -14.26 -19.29
N VAL A 98 29.43 -13.89 -20.12
CA VAL A 98 29.07 -12.48 -20.36
C VAL A 98 28.24 -11.93 -19.20
N ALA A 99 27.30 -12.72 -18.66
CA ALA A 99 26.42 -12.32 -17.57
C ALA A 99 27.17 -12.14 -16.23
N ALA A 100 28.15 -13.00 -15.94
CA ALA A 100 28.97 -12.93 -14.74
C ALA A 100 29.91 -11.70 -14.72
N LYS A 101 30.19 -11.11 -15.88
CA LYS A 101 30.99 -9.88 -15.98
C LYS A 101 30.17 -8.66 -15.53
N HIS A 102 30.68 -7.97 -14.51
CA HIS A 102 30.09 -6.75 -13.93
C HIS A 102 29.68 -5.70 -14.98
N ASP A 103 30.47 -5.52 -16.05
CA ASP A 103 30.23 -4.47 -17.05
C ASP A 103 29.49 -4.98 -18.30
N ALA A 104 29.12 -6.25 -18.37
CA ALA A 104 28.50 -6.86 -19.55
C ALA A 104 27.16 -7.57 -19.28
N SER A 105 26.74 -7.76 -18.02
CA SER A 105 25.44 -8.39 -17.70
C SER A 105 24.23 -7.70 -18.34
N ARG A 106 24.29 -6.37 -18.49
CA ARG A 106 23.25 -5.56 -19.14
C ARG A 106 23.04 -5.92 -20.62
N VAL A 107 24.08 -6.43 -21.28
CA VAL A 107 23.99 -6.90 -22.67
C VAL A 107 22.98 -8.05 -22.76
N ILE A 108 23.13 -9.07 -21.89
CA ILE A 108 22.24 -10.23 -21.88
C ILE A 108 20.84 -9.84 -21.40
N GLN A 109 20.73 -8.93 -20.42
CA GLN A 109 19.43 -8.39 -20.00
C GLN A 109 18.69 -7.70 -21.15
N SER A 110 19.39 -6.96 -22.01
CA SER A 110 18.79 -6.36 -23.21
C SER A 110 18.39 -7.39 -24.25
N LEU A 111 19.11 -8.52 -24.37
CA LEU A 111 18.65 -9.65 -25.19
C LEU A 111 17.35 -10.26 -24.66
N MET A 112 17.16 -10.36 -23.34
CA MET A 112 15.88 -10.79 -22.77
C MET A 112 14.75 -9.81 -23.11
N GLN A 113 15.02 -8.51 -23.11
CA GLN A 113 14.02 -7.46 -23.34
C GLN A 113 13.64 -7.29 -24.82
N TYR A 114 14.62 -7.32 -25.73
CA TYR A 114 14.41 -7.04 -27.15
C TYR A 114 14.54 -8.26 -28.05
N GLY A 115 15.03 -9.39 -27.53
CA GLY A 115 15.16 -10.65 -28.25
C GLY A 115 13.83 -11.23 -28.69
N LYS A 116 13.87 -12.02 -29.76
CA LYS A 116 12.75 -12.86 -30.20
C LYS A 116 12.48 -13.97 -29.17
N PRO A 117 11.27 -14.56 -29.13
CA PRO A 117 10.94 -15.65 -28.21
C PRO A 117 11.99 -16.77 -28.20
N GLU A 118 12.52 -17.13 -29.37
CA GLU A 118 13.52 -18.19 -29.53
C GLU A 118 14.83 -17.84 -28.81
N HIS A 119 15.30 -16.60 -28.92
CA HIS A 119 16.49 -16.14 -28.22
C HIS A 119 16.33 -16.23 -26.70
N ARG A 120 15.15 -15.83 -26.21
CA ARG A 120 14.85 -15.84 -24.77
C ARG A 120 14.84 -17.26 -24.23
N SER A 121 14.18 -18.19 -24.92
CA SER A 121 14.13 -19.58 -24.51
C SER A 121 15.50 -20.26 -24.57
N GLN A 122 16.34 -19.92 -25.55
CA GLN A 122 17.71 -20.41 -25.62
C GLN A 122 18.60 -19.84 -24.52
N ILE A 123 18.47 -18.55 -24.19
CA ILE A 123 19.15 -17.94 -23.03
C ILE A 123 18.74 -18.66 -21.74
N VAL A 124 17.44 -18.92 -21.55
CA VAL A 124 16.94 -19.63 -20.37
C VAL A 124 17.50 -21.05 -20.32
N LEU A 125 17.55 -21.74 -21.46
CA LEU A 125 18.12 -23.09 -21.58
C LEU A 125 19.59 -23.14 -21.19
N GLU A 126 20.40 -22.22 -21.74
CA GLU A 126 21.84 -22.15 -21.48
C GLU A 126 22.16 -21.81 -20.02
N MET A 127 21.28 -21.05 -19.36
CA MET A 127 21.48 -20.61 -17.98
C MET A 127 20.97 -21.57 -16.90
N LYS A 128 20.34 -22.70 -17.26
CA LYS A 128 19.65 -23.59 -16.30
C LYS A 128 20.54 -24.03 -15.14
N ASP A 129 21.74 -24.54 -15.43
CA ASP A 129 22.63 -25.12 -14.43
C ASP A 129 23.29 -24.07 -13.53
N GLN A 130 23.40 -22.83 -14.02
CA GLN A 130 24.04 -21.71 -13.32
C GLN A 130 23.04 -20.73 -12.70
N LEU A 131 21.73 -21.01 -12.79
CA LEU A 131 20.66 -20.07 -12.45
C LEU A 131 20.75 -19.60 -10.99
N ILE A 132 21.01 -20.53 -10.06
CA ILE A 132 21.08 -20.23 -8.62
C ILE A 132 22.31 -19.39 -8.28
N GLU A 133 23.44 -19.66 -8.93
CA GLU A 133 24.66 -18.87 -8.75
C GLU A 133 24.45 -17.44 -9.25
N VAL A 134 23.93 -17.31 -10.47
CA VAL A 134 23.70 -16.03 -11.13
C VAL A 134 22.65 -15.19 -10.36
N ALA A 135 21.64 -15.83 -9.78
CA ALA A 135 20.66 -15.17 -8.91
C ALA A 135 21.30 -14.48 -7.69
N LYS A 136 22.41 -15.01 -7.18
CA LYS A 136 23.12 -14.46 -6.01
C LYS A 136 24.15 -13.38 -6.38
N MET A 137 24.54 -13.30 -7.65
CA MET A 137 25.47 -12.28 -8.12
C MET A 137 24.82 -10.88 -8.14
N GLN A 138 25.57 -9.87 -7.73
CA GLN A 138 25.13 -8.47 -7.66
C GLN A 138 24.53 -7.94 -8.98
N TYR A 139 25.05 -8.38 -10.12
CA TYR A 139 24.55 -7.97 -11.44
C TYR A 139 23.85 -9.10 -12.21
N GLY A 140 24.05 -10.35 -11.80
CA GLY A 140 23.44 -11.52 -12.40
C GLY A 140 21.97 -11.68 -11.99
N CYS A 141 21.60 -11.25 -10.77
CA CYS A 141 20.23 -11.35 -10.29
C CYS A 141 19.22 -10.67 -11.23
N PHE A 142 19.59 -9.52 -11.81
CA PHE A 142 18.78 -8.78 -12.77
C PHE A 142 18.55 -9.57 -14.06
N LEU A 143 19.49 -10.42 -14.48
CA LEU A 143 19.27 -11.31 -15.61
C LEU A 143 18.19 -12.34 -15.28
N VAL A 144 18.25 -12.98 -14.11
CA VAL A 144 17.22 -13.94 -13.69
C VAL A 144 15.85 -13.29 -13.56
N GLN A 145 15.78 -12.06 -13.04
CA GLN A 145 14.54 -11.27 -13.02
C GLN A 145 13.99 -11.02 -14.44
N LYS A 146 14.87 -10.67 -15.39
CA LYS A 146 14.49 -10.47 -16.80
C LYS A 146 14.08 -11.78 -17.48
N MET A 147 14.68 -12.90 -17.12
CA MET A 147 14.26 -14.25 -17.55
C MET A 147 12.84 -14.57 -17.09
N ILE A 148 12.51 -14.26 -15.83
CA ILE A 148 11.15 -14.43 -15.30
C ILE A 148 10.16 -13.50 -16.00
N CYS A 149 10.49 -12.22 -16.14
CA CYS A 149 9.63 -11.20 -16.75
C CYS A 149 9.31 -11.50 -18.23
N TYR A 150 10.34 -11.72 -19.06
CA TYR A 150 10.18 -11.83 -20.53
C TYR A 150 10.10 -13.26 -21.07
N GLY A 151 10.38 -14.26 -20.24
CA GLY A 151 10.30 -15.68 -20.62
C GLY A 151 8.87 -16.13 -20.93
N SER A 152 8.75 -17.14 -21.78
CA SER A 152 7.49 -17.81 -22.06
C SER A 152 6.96 -18.58 -20.85
N VAL A 153 5.73 -19.11 -20.93
CA VAL A 153 5.15 -19.97 -19.89
C VAL A 153 6.04 -21.19 -19.62
N ALA A 154 6.62 -21.78 -20.68
CA ALA A 154 7.53 -22.92 -20.57
C ALA A 154 8.87 -22.52 -19.92
N ASP A 155 9.41 -21.36 -20.28
CA ASP A 155 10.64 -20.83 -19.68
C ASP A 155 10.46 -20.58 -18.17
N ARG A 156 9.35 -19.95 -17.78
CA ARG A 156 9.03 -19.72 -16.37
C ARG A 156 8.89 -21.03 -15.60
N ALA A 157 8.27 -22.05 -16.19
CA ALA A 157 8.19 -23.37 -15.58
C ALA A 157 9.57 -24.03 -15.40
N ALA A 158 10.47 -23.87 -16.39
CA ALA A 158 11.85 -24.34 -16.29
C ALA A 158 12.64 -23.59 -15.20
N ILE A 159 12.47 -22.28 -15.08
CA ILE A 159 13.08 -21.46 -14.03
C ILE A 159 12.60 -21.91 -12.64
N VAL A 160 11.29 -22.11 -12.46
CA VAL A 160 10.71 -22.63 -11.22
C VAL A 160 11.29 -24.00 -10.85
N LYS A 161 11.47 -24.89 -11.83
CA LYS A 161 12.13 -26.18 -11.62
C LYS A 161 13.57 -26.03 -11.12
N CYS A 162 14.34 -25.07 -11.66
CA CYS A 162 15.70 -24.80 -11.20
C CYS A 162 15.74 -24.20 -9.79
N LEU A 163 14.78 -23.33 -9.46
CA LEU A 163 14.65 -22.72 -8.13
C LEU A 163 14.25 -23.73 -7.05
N THR A 164 13.46 -24.75 -7.41
CA THR A 164 12.97 -25.78 -6.47
C THR A 164 14.14 -26.50 -5.79
N GLY A 165 14.12 -26.59 -4.45
CA GLY A 165 15.21 -27.13 -3.63
C GLY A 165 16.24 -26.08 -3.17
N HIS A 166 16.17 -24.87 -3.72
CA HIS A 166 17.04 -23.74 -3.40
C HIS A 166 16.25 -22.48 -3.00
N VAL A 167 14.92 -22.55 -2.90
CA VAL A 167 14.07 -21.36 -2.75
C VAL A 167 14.34 -20.67 -1.41
N VAL A 168 14.52 -21.43 -0.32
CA VAL A 168 14.86 -20.83 0.99
C VAL A 168 16.24 -20.16 0.95
N GLN A 169 17.19 -20.76 0.23
CA GLN A 169 18.53 -20.21 0.04
C GLN A 169 18.50 -18.90 -0.77
N VAL A 170 17.67 -18.84 -1.81
CA VAL A 170 17.45 -17.64 -2.64
C VAL A 170 16.71 -16.57 -1.86
N GLY A 171 15.60 -16.92 -1.20
CA GLY A 171 14.73 -15.99 -0.48
C GLY A 171 15.36 -15.37 0.76
N THR A 172 16.38 -16.01 1.35
CA THR A 172 17.13 -15.47 2.50
C THR A 172 18.40 -14.75 2.10
N HIS A 173 18.67 -14.52 0.81
CA HIS A 173 19.87 -13.84 0.34
C HIS A 173 19.56 -12.37 -0.03
N ASN A 174 20.39 -11.42 0.44
CA ASN A 174 20.15 -9.96 0.30
C ASN A 174 19.87 -9.53 -1.16
N ILE A 175 20.55 -10.17 -2.10
CA ILE A 175 20.42 -9.89 -3.55
C ILE A 175 19.38 -10.80 -4.20
N ALA A 176 19.56 -12.12 -4.09
CA ALA A 176 18.72 -13.12 -4.76
C ALA A 176 17.26 -13.14 -4.29
N ALA A 177 16.92 -12.64 -3.10
CA ALA A 177 15.54 -12.56 -2.65
C ALA A 177 14.64 -11.74 -3.60
N ASN A 178 15.21 -10.74 -4.28
CA ASN A 178 14.51 -9.97 -5.32
C ASN A 178 14.08 -10.83 -6.52
N VAL A 179 14.72 -11.99 -6.76
CA VAL A 179 14.24 -12.94 -7.79
C VAL A 179 12.86 -13.48 -7.41
N LEU A 180 12.60 -13.72 -6.12
CA LEU A 180 11.27 -14.16 -5.65
C LEU A 180 10.23 -13.03 -5.70
N GLU A 181 10.66 -11.78 -5.62
CA GLU A 181 9.75 -10.63 -5.83
C GLU A 181 9.27 -10.57 -7.29
N TYR A 182 10.17 -10.74 -8.26
CA TYR A 182 9.76 -10.89 -9.66
C TYR A 182 8.95 -12.18 -9.89
N ALA A 183 9.25 -13.23 -9.14
CA ALA A 183 8.44 -14.45 -9.20
C ALA A 183 7.00 -14.19 -8.74
N GLN A 184 6.81 -13.41 -7.67
CA GLN A 184 5.50 -12.98 -7.15
C GLN A 184 4.69 -12.22 -8.21
N GLU A 185 5.33 -11.37 -9.02
CA GLU A 185 4.67 -10.53 -10.02
C GLU A 185 4.32 -11.28 -11.33
N TYR A 186 5.20 -12.17 -11.81
CA TYR A 186 5.09 -12.75 -13.16
C TYR A 186 4.74 -14.24 -13.24
N LEU A 187 4.84 -14.99 -12.14
CA LEU A 187 4.48 -16.41 -12.14
C LEU A 187 2.98 -16.62 -11.93
N LYS A 188 2.49 -17.80 -12.38
CA LYS A 188 1.13 -18.23 -12.08
C LYS A 188 0.99 -18.50 -10.57
N PRO A 189 -0.20 -18.31 -9.98
CA PRO A 189 -0.42 -18.61 -8.56
C PRO A 189 0.04 -20.01 -8.14
N SER A 190 -0.20 -21.03 -8.96
CA SER A 190 0.23 -22.41 -8.67
C SER A 190 1.74 -22.59 -8.63
N GLN A 191 2.48 -21.89 -9.50
CA GLN A 191 3.94 -21.92 -9.52
C GLN A 191 4.52 -21.19 -8.30
N LEU A 192 3.91 -20.07 -7.92
CA LEU A 192 4.30 -19.30 -6.75
C LEU A 192 4.05 -20.09 -5.46
N SER A 193 2.88 -20.72 -5.33
CA SER A 193 2.58 -21.64 -4.23
C SER A 193 3.61 -22.76 -4.14
N ALA A 194 3.99 -23.37 -5.27
CA ALA A 194 5.02 -24.42 -5.29
C ALA A 194 6.38 -23.95 -4.76
N LEU A 195 6.78 -22.69 -5.03
CA LEU A 195 8.00 -22.11 -4.46
C LEU A 195 7.89 -21.91 -2.94
N LYS A 196 6.72 -21.52 -2.44
CA LYS A 196 6.48 -21.32 -1.00
C LYS A 196 6.58 -22.60 -0.19
N LEU A 197 6.24 -23.77 -0.75
CA LEU A 197 6.23 -25.04 -0.04
C LEU A 197 7.57 -25.35 0.66
N GLU A 198 8.70 -24.98 0.04
CA GLU A 198 10.03 -25.21 0.64
C GLU A 198 10.24 -24.45 1.96
N PHE A 199 9.55 -23.32 2.16
CA PHE A 199 9.61 -22.55 3.41
C PHE A 199 8.85 -23.23 4.55
N TYR A 200 7.93 -24.13 4.25
CA TYR A 200 7.16 -24.88 5.25
C TYR A 200 7.87 -26.20 5.61
N GLY A 201 8.82 -26.64 4.79
CA GLY A 201 9.56 -27.88 4.96
C GLY A 201 9.99 -28.43 3.60
N ARG A 202 11.19 -28.99 3.50
CA ARG A 202 11.73 -29.47 2.22
C ARG A 202 10.88 -30.60 1.65
N GLU A 203 10.31 -31.46 2.50
CA GLU A 203 9.47 -32.56 2.06
C GLU A 203 8.23 -32.07 1.28
N PHE A 204 7.67 -30.92 1.63
CA PHE A 204 6.47 -30.40 0.97
C PHE A 204 6.76 -29.89 -0.45
N ALA A 205 8.00 -29.52 -0.75
CA ALA A 205 8.40 -29.11 -2.09
C ALA A 205 8.48 -30.29 -3.08
N TYR A 206 8.83 -31.49 -2.60
CA TYR A 206 9.03 -32.68 -3.43
C TYR A 206 7.80 -33.59 -3.50
N PHE A 207 7.05 -33.74 -2.41
CA PHE A 207 5.85 -34.58 -2.37
C PHE A 207 4.60 -33.74 -2.63
N ARG A 208 4.42 -33.34 -3.90
CA ARG A 208 3.26 -32.56 -4.35
C ARG A 208 1.99 -33.40 -4.28
N SER A 209 1.16 -33.23 -3.26
CA SER A 209 -0.25 -33.62 -3.35
C SER A 209 -1.02 -32.51 -4.06
N GLU A 210 -1.93 -32.87 -4.97
CA GLU A 210 -2.66 -31.94 -5.85
C GLU A 210 -3.52 -30.89 -5.12
N SER A 211 -3.70 -30.98 -3.80
CA SER A 211 -4.61 -30.15 -2.99
C SER A 211 -3.96 -29.13 -2.03
N LYS A 212 -2.63 -28.95 -1.99
CA LYS A 212 -1.97 -28.12 -0.96
C LYS A 212 -1.27 -26.90 -1.55
N HIS A 213 -1.71 -25.69 -1.16
CA HIS A 213 -1.26 -24.45 -1.81
C HIS A 213 -0.67 -23.39 -0.86
N ASN A 214 -0.91 -23.49 0.44
CA ASN A 214 -0.47 -22.52 1.45
C ASN A 214 -0.21 -23.20 2.81
N LEU A 215 0.31 -22.43 3.78
CA LEU A 215 0.65 -22.94 5.11
C LEU A 215 -0.56 -23.53 5.86
N ALA A 216 -1.74 -22.91 5.76
CA ALA A 216 -2.93 -23.38 6.45
C ALA A 216 -3.39 -24.75 5.93
N ASP A 217 -3.28 -25.00 4.62
CA ASP A 217 -3.57 -26.30 4.02
C ASP A 217 -2.58 -27.38 4.47
N ILE A 218 -1.29 -27.02 4.63
CA ILE A 218 -0.26 -27.91 5.14
C ILE A 218 -0.55 -28.30 6.59
N ILE A 219 -0.87 -27.32 7.44
CA ILE A 219 -1.21 -27.54 8.84
C ILE A 219 -2.50 -28.36 8.98
N ARG A 220 -3.53 -28.08 8.18
CA ARG A 220 -4.79 -28.84 8.19
C ARG A 220 -4.57 -30.30 7.82
N ALA A 221 -3.69 -30.55 6.86
CA ALA A 221 -3.39 -31.90 6.39
C ALA A 221 -2.44 -32.68 7.31
N HIS A 222 -1.58 -31.98 8.05
CA HIS A 222 -0.59 -32.56 8.96
C HIS A 222 -0.55 -31.79 10.30
N PRO A 223 -1.61 -31.86 11.12
CA PRO A 223 -1.70 -31.09 12.37
C PRO A 223 -0.57 -31.41 13.35
N GLU A 224 -0.09 -32.65 13.35
CA GLU A 224 1.03 -33.12 14.18
C GLU A 224 2.35 -32.42 13.85
N LYS A 225 2.51 -31.91 12.62
CA LYS A 225 3.70 -31.17 12.19
C LYS A 225 3.60 -29.66 12.42
N LYS A 226 2.46 -29.13 12.87
CA LYS A 226 2.21 -27.68 13.00
C LYS A 226 3.35 -26.97 13.73
N ALA A 227 3.74 -27.46 14.90
CA ALA A 227 4.76 -26.83 15.74
C ALA A 227 6.13 -26.78 15.04
N ASP A 228 6.56 -27.87 14.41
CA ASP A 228 7.85 -27.94 13.72
C ASP A 228 7.89 -27.05 12.48
N VAL A 229 6.81 -27.03 11.69
CA VAL A 229 6.67 -26.18 10.51
C VAL A 229 6.71 -24.70 10.89
N LEU A 230 5.96 -24.30 11.93
CA LEU A 230 5.95 -22.90 12.40
C LEU A 230 7.31 -22.49 12.97
N LYS A 231 7.96 -23.36 13.75
CA LYS A 231 9.31 -23.12 14.28
C LYS A 231 10.33 -22.95 13.15
N HIS A 232 10.26 -23.80 12.13
CA HIS A 232 11.12 -23.71 10.95
C HIS A 232 10.90 -22.40 10.18
N LEU A 233 9.64 -22.06 9.89
CA LEU A 233 9.28 -20.84 9.17
C LEU A 233 9.67 -19.59 9.96
N CYS A 234 9.46 -19.58 11.27
CA CYS A 234 9.87 -18.49 12.16
C CYS A 234 11.38 -18.23 12.10
N SER A 235 12.19 -19.30 12.15
CA SER A 235 13.64 -19.20 11.99
C SER A 235 14.04 -18.59 10.63
N ILE A 236 13.37 -18.97 9.55
CA ILE A 236 13.60 -18.38 8.22
C ILE A 236 13.21 -16.90 8.20
N LEU A 237 12.02 -16.56 8.70
CA LEU A 237 11.50 -15.19 8.73
C LEU A 237 12.42 -14.28 9.55
N ASN A 238 12.92 -14.71 10.71
CA ASN A 238 13.88 -13.92 11.48
C ASN A 238 15.15 -13.61 10.69
N ARG A 239 15.69 -14.57 9.92
CA ARG A 239 16.83 -14.30 9.02
C ARG A 239 16.50 -13.30 7.92
N MET A 240 15.25 -13.28 7.44
CA MET A 240 14.79 -12.29 6.45
C MET A 240 14.63 -10.91 7.08
N VAL A 241 14.15 -10.83 8.33
CA VAL A 241 14.06 -9.60 9.12
C VAL A 241 15.45 -9.00 9.35
N ASP A 242 16.42 -9.80 9.81
CA ASP A 242 17.80 -9.37 10.05
C ASP A 242 18.47 -8.81 8.79
N LYS A 243 18.08 -9.33 7.63
CA LYS A 243 18.55 -8.91 6.30
C LYS A 243 17.72 -7.81 5.67
N GLN A 244 16.75 -7.25 6.40
CA GLN A 244 15.88 -6.15 5.97
C GLN A 244 15.07 -6.46 4.70
N LEU A 245 14.64 -7.72 4.54
CA LEU A 245 13.91 -8.19 3.35
C LEU A 245 12.39 -7.99 3.45
N LEU A 246 11.91 -7.32 4.49
CA LEU A 246 10.49 -7.09 4.74
C LEU A 246 9.82 -6.18 3.70
N GLY A 247 10.57 -5.46 2.88
CA GLY A 247 10.01 -4.68 1.76
C GLY A 247 9.54 -5.51 0.58
N LEU A 248 9.82 -6.82 0.54
CA LEU A 248 9.44 -7.71 -0.57
C LEU A 248 8.05 -8.31 -0.34
N ALA A 249 7.13 -8.16 -1.29
CA ALA A 249 5.77 -8.70 -1.22
C ALA A 249 5.77 -10.23 -1.02
N PHE A 250 6.75 -10.95 -1.58
CA PHE A 250 6.91 -12.38 -1.35
C PHE A 250 7.12 -12.69 0.14
N VAL A 251 8.04 -11.98 0.80
CA VAL A 251 8.35 -12.15 2.24
C VAL A 251 7.15 -11.75 3.09
N GLN A 252 6.48 -10.65 2.75
CA GLN A 252 5.29 -10.19 3.45
C GLN A 252 4.15 -11.23 3.39
N SER A 253 4.03 -11.94 2.27
CA SER A 253 3.04 -13.01 2.14
C SER A 253 3.35 -14.23 3.01
N LEU A 254 4.62 -14.62 3.15
CA LEU A 254 5.05 -15.67 4.08
C LEU A 254 4.84 -15.27 5.54
N LEU A 255 5.16 -14.02 5.86
CA LEU A 255 4.97 -13.45 7.20
C LEU A 255 3.48 -13.41 7.56
N TRP A 256 2.61 -13.02 6.63
CA TRP A 256 1.16 -13.06 6.84
C TRP A 256 0.66 -14.49 7.08
N GLU A 257 1.09 -15.46 6.26
CA GLU A 257 0.72 -16.86 6.46
C GLU A 257 1.16 -17.38 7.83
N TYR A 258 2.39 -17.05 8.27
CA TYR A 258 2.87 -17.39 9.61
C TYR A 258 1.98 -16.78 10.71
N LEU A 259 1.72 -15.46 10.66
CA LEU A 259 0.94 -14.77 11.70
C LEU A 259 -0.53 -15.23 11.81
N CYS A 260 -1.09 -15.78 10.74
CA CYS A 260 -2.44 -16.36 10.75
C CYS A 260 -2.51 -17.73 11.42
N ASN A 261 -1.39 -18.45 11.52
CA ASN A 261 -1.37 -19.84 11.98
C ASN A 261 -0.58 -20.07 13.28
N ALA A 262 0.27 -19.10 13.65
CA ALA A 262 1.07 -19.13 14.87
C ALA A 262 0.24 -18.84 16.13
N GLU A 263 0.68 -19.39 17.25
CA GLU A 263 0.07 -19.15 18.55
C GLU A 263 0.38 -17.73 19.06
N HIS A 264 -0.39 -17.25 20.05
CA HIS A 264 -0.29 -15.87 20.54
C HIS A 264 1.15 -15.48 20.92
N ASP A 265 1.83 -16.31 21.71
CA ASP A 265 3.20 -16.02 22.17
C ASP A 265 4.21 -15.98 21.02
N GLU A 266 4.04 -16.85 20.02
CA GLU A 266 4.87 -16.88 18.82
C GLU A 266 4.69 -15.61 17.99
N VAL A 267 3.42 -15.18 17.82
CA VAL A 267 3.09 -13.91 17.17
C VAL A 267 3.73 -12.75 17.92
N MET A 268 3.63 -12.71 19.25
CA MET A 268 4.20 -11.62 20.06
C MET A 268 5.72 -11.51 19.93
N HIS A 269 6.43 -12.64 19.88
CA HIS A 269 7.86 -12.65 19.59
C HIS A 269 8.17 -12.07 18.20
N MET A 270 7.40 -12.45 17.17
CA MET A 270 7.57 -11.91 15.82
C MET A 270 7.24 -10.41 15.75
N VAL A 271 6.18 -9.95 16.43
CA VAL A 271 5.80 -8.52 16.51
C VAL A 271 6.97 -7.67 17.01
N ALA A 272 7.69 -8.14 18.03
CA ALA A 272 8.83 -7.42 18.58
C ALA A 272 9.94 -7.14 17.53
N ASN A 273 10.13 -8.07 16.58
CA ASN A 273 11.13 -8.03 15.53
C ASN A 273 10.70 -7.21 14.30
N VAL A 274 9.39 -7.16 13.99
CA VAL A 274 8.89 -6.54 12.75
C VAL A 274 8.34 -5.12 12.93
N ARG A 275 7.95 -4.72 14.15
CA ARG A 275 7.28 -3.44 14.43
C ARG A 275 8.02 -2.19 13.94
N ASP A 276 9.36 -2.22 13.86
CA ASP A 276 10.14 -1.06 13.40
C ASP A 276 10.17 -0.92 11.88
N ALA A 277 9.86 -2.00 11.16
CA ALA A 277 9.79 -2.04 9.70
C ALA A 277 8.37 -1.74 9.18
N SER A 278 7.46 -1.24 10.02
CA SER A 278 6.05 -1.00 9.68
C SER A 278 5.89 -0.18 8.40
N LEU A 279 6.71 0.86 8.20
CA LEU A 279 6.65 1.68 6.99
C LEU A 279 6.99 0.89 5.72
N ALA A 280 7.99 0.01 5.76
CA ALA A 280 8.36 -0.83 4.62
C ALA A 280 7.26 -1.87 4.29
N LEU A 281 6.47 -2.27 5.28
CA LEU A 281 5.36 -3.20 5.14
C LEU A 281 4.10 -2.55 4.55
N LEU A 282 3.93 -1.23 4.66
CA LEU A 282 2.69 -0.56 4.22
C LEU A 282 2.46 -0.58 2.70
N ALA A 283 3.52 -0.76 1.92
CA ALA A 283 3.47 -0.67 0.46
C ALA A 283 2.63 -1.77 -0.21
N THR A 284 2.24 -2.83 0.49
CA THR A 284 1.38 -3.89 -0.07
C THR A 284 0.22 -4.25 0.87
N ARG A 285 -0.80 -4.91 0.32
CA ARG A 285 -1.96 -5.40 1.09
C ARG A 285 -1.52 -6.39 2.17
N ASN A 286 -0.63 -7.34 1.86
CA ASN A 286 -0.18 -8.33 2.85
C ASN A 286 0.68 -7.70 3.94
N GLY A 287 1.57 -6.77 3.59
CA GLY A 287 2.35 -6.08 4.60
C GLY A 287 1.48 -5.18 5.50
N ALA A 288 0.46 -4.51 4.95
CA ALA A 288 -0.52 -3.78 5.75
C ALA A 288 -1.33 -4.70 6.69
N ARG A 289 -1.71 -5.91 6.24
CA ARG A 289 -2.35 -6.94 7.10
C ARG A 289 -1.43 -7.41 8.23
N VAL A 290 -0.14 -7.62 7.93
CA VAL A 290 0.89 -7.92 8.95
C VAL A 290 0.93 -6.81 10.00
N VAL A 291 1.06 -5.54 9.58
CA VAL A 291 1.13 -4.41 10.52
C VAL A 291 -0.17 -4.26 11.32
N ASN A 292 -1.33 -4.42 10.68
CA ASN A 292 -2.63 -4.44 11.36
C ASN A 292 -2.66 -5.52 12.46
N ARG A 293 -2.23 -6.76 12.16
CA ARG A 293 -2.14 -7.85 13.15
C ARG A 293 -1.14 -7.53 14.27
N CYS A 294 -0.01 -6.88 13.93
CA CYS A 294 0.97 -6.42 14.93
C CYS A 294 0.39 -5.38 15.88
N ILE A 295 -0.42 -4.44 15.39
CA ILE A 295 -1.11 -3.45 16.24
C ILE A 295 -2.17 -4.14 17.11
N SER A 296 -2.92 -5.06 16.51
CA SER A 296 -4.00 -5.82 17.13
C SER A 296 -3.53 -6.61 18.35
N LEU A 297 -2.41 -7.33 18.21
CA LEU A 297 -1.90 -8.23 19.26
C LEU A 297 -0.76 -7.63 20.07
N GLY A 298 0.02 -6.71 19.50
CA GLY A 298 1.16 -6.09 20.17
C GLY A 298 0.76 -5.33 21.44
N ALA A 299 1.69 -5.28 22.40
CA ALA A 299 1.51 -4.53 23.64
C ALA A 299 1.59 -3.01 23.38
N ALA A 300 1.28 -2.19 24.39
CA ALA A 300 1.32 -0.73 24.28
C ALA A 300 2.68 -0.20 23.76
N LYS A 301 3.79 -0.83 24.18
CA LYS A 301 5.14 -0.49 23.67
C LYS A 301 5.30 -0.75 22.17
N ASP A 302 4.66 -1.79 21.65
CA ASP A 302 4.74 -2.18 20.24
C ASP A 302 3.92 -1.21 19.40
N ARG A 303 2.67 -0.97 19.78
CA ARG A 303 1.78 0.03 19.14
C ARG A 303 2.44 1.41 19.07
N LYS A 304 3.06 1.86 20.16
CA LYS A 304 3.81 3.13 20.20
C LYS A 304 4.98 3.18 19.23
N ARG A 305 5.74 2.08 19.06
CA ARG A 305 6.85 2.02 18.09
C ARG A 305 6.35 2.02 16.65
N ILE A 306 5.25 1.30 16.38
CA ILE A 306 4.59 1.32 15.06
C ILE A 306 4.15 2.75 14.71
N ILE A 307 3.43 3.44 15.61
CA ILE A 307 3.01 4.84 15.40
C ILE A 307 4.22 5.74 15.13
N LYS A 308 5.31 5.59 15.90
CA LYS A 308 6.54 6.38 15.67
C LYS A 308 7.20 6.10 14.33
N ALA A 309 7.11 4.88 13.81
CA ALA A 309 7.65 4.53 12.50
C ALA A 309 6.84 5.14 11.34
N LEU A 310 5.61 5.59 11.59
CA LEU A 310 4.74 6.25 10.62
C LEU A 310 4.84 7.78 10.63
N LYS A 311 5.66 8.35 11.52
CA LYS A 311 5.84 9.80 11.62
C LYS A 311 6.21 10.40 10.26
N ASP A 312 5.60 11.54 9.94
CA ASP A 312 5.78 12.28 8.67
C ASP A 312 5.29 11.49 7.43
N LYS A 313 4.59 10.37 7.64
CA LYS A 313 4.11 9.43 6.63
C LYS A 313 2.64 9.04 6.83
N VAL A 314 1.95 9.69 7.76
CA VAL A 314 0.54 9.37 8.06
C VAL A 314 -0.35 9.68 6.86
N LEU A 315 -0.16 10.83 6.20
CA LEU A 315 -0.94 11.19 5.02
C LEU A 315 -0.74 10.18 3.87
N GLU A 316 0.50 9.80 3.61
CA GLU A 316 0.83 8.77 2.61
C GLU A 316 0.12 7.46 2.95
N ALA A 317 0.08 7.06 4.23
CA ALA A 317 -0.63 5.86 4.67
C ALA A 317 -2.16 5.99 4.51
N CYS A 318 -2.75 7.14 4.85
CA CYS A 318 -4.19 7.40 4.67
C CYS A 318 -4.61 7.29 3.19
N ASN A 319 -3.77 7.81 2.30
CA ASN A 319 -4.02 7.87 0.87
C ASN A 319 -3.41 6.68 0.09
N HIS A 320 -3.00 5.62 0.80
CA HIS A 320 -2.48 4.41 0.17
C HIS A 320 -3.59 3.34 -0.01
N PRO A 321 -3.58 2.53 -1.09
CA PRO A 321 -4.58 1.47 -1.33
C PRO A 321 -4.68 0.40 -0.24
N SER A 322 -3.70 0.31 0.65
CA SER A 322 -3.70 -0.62 1.80
C SER A 322 -3.28 0.02 3.12
N GLY A 323 -2.68 1.23 3.09
CA GLY A 323 -2.14 1.85 4.30
C GLY A 323 -3.22 2.29 5.29
N TYR A 324 -4.40 2.65 4.76
CA TYR A 324 -5.54 3.06 5.59
C TYR A 324 -5.97 1.99 6.61
N LEU A 325 -5.74 0.69 6.31
CA LEU A 325 -6.02 -0.42 7.23
C LEU A 325 -5.25 -0.32 8.54
N VAL A 326 -4.02 0.19 8.46
CA VAL A 326 -3.14 0.38 9.61
C VAL A 326 -3.59 1.58 10.43
N ILE A 327 -3.98 2.67 9.76
CA ILE A 327 -4.50 3.86 10.45
C ILE A 327 -5.81 3.53 11.16
N MET A 328 -6.79 2.90 10.50
CA MET A 328 -8.05 2.48 11.15
C MET A 328 -7.78 1.60 12.38
N ARG A 329 -6.89 0.62 12.27
CA ARG A 329 -6.55 -0.25 13.39
C ARG A 329 -5.86 0.49 14.54
N ILE A 330 -5.01 1.49 14.26
CA ILE A 330 -4.45 2.36 15.32
C ILE A 330 -5.57 3.07 16.09
N LEU A 331 -6.53 3.66 15.38
CA LEU A 331 -7.66 4.38 16.00
C LEU A 331 -8.53 3.43 16.85
N ASP A 332 -8.69 2.18 16.40
CA ASP A 332 -9.58 1.20 17.03
C ASP A 332 -9.02 0.51 18.27
N VAL A 333 -7.69 0.45 18.50
CA VAL A 333 -7.13 -0.36 19.60
C VAL A 333 -6.08 0.32 20.47
N VAL A 334 -5.66 1.55 20.16
CA VAL A 334 -4.62 2.24 20.95
C VAL A 334 -5.27 3.03 22.09
N ASP A 335 -5.03 2.60 23.32
CA ASP A 335 -5.59 3.24 24.53
C ASP A 335 -5.04 4.66 24.80
N ASP A 336 -3.80 4.92 24.41
CA ASP A 336 -3.13 6.22 24.50
C ASP A 336 -3.65 7.16 23.40
N SER A 337 -4.85 7.72 23.61
CA SER A 337 -5.52 8.64 22.69
C SER A 337 -4.74 9.93 22.49
N VAL A 338 -3.97 10.39 23.49
CA VAL A 338 -3.10 11.57 23.36
C VAL A 338 -1.98 11.31 22.35
N LEU A 339 -1.37 10.13 22.37
CA LEU A 339 -0.39 9.74 21.34
C LEU A 339 -1.04 9.71 19.95
N VAL A 340 -2.23 9.10 19.82
CA VAL A 340 -2.95 9.04 18.54
C VAL A 340 -3.28 10.45 18.03
N GLN A 341 -3.79 11.34 18.88
CA GLN A 341 -4.08 12.72 18.53
C GLN A 341 -2.82 13.45 18.04
N LYS A 342 -1.70 13.34 18.77
CA LYS A 342 -0.46 14.07 18.46
C LYS A 342 0.30 13.52 17.26
N SER A 343 0.25 12.22 17.01
CA SER A 343 1.08 11.56 15.99
C SER A 343 0.32 11.12 14.76
N ILE A 344 -1.00 10.95 14.83
CA ILE A 344 -1.83 10.54 13.69
C ILE A 344 -2.76 11.67 13.29
N LEU A 345 -3.68 12.09 14.17
CA LEU A 345 -4.70 13.08 13.80
C LEU A 345 -4.08 14.46 13.51
N ALA A 346 -3.01 14.83 14.21
CA ALA A 346 -2.28 16.07 13.96
C ALA A 346 -1.81 16.20 12.50
N GLU A 347 -1.24 15.15 11.93
CA GLU A 347 -0.75 15.10 10.54
C GLU A 347 -1.91 15.05 9.51
N MET A 348 -3.12 14.70 9.92
CA MET A 348 -4.29 14.63 9.02
C MET A 348 -5.01 15.98 8.86
N ASN A 349 -4.87 16.90 9.83
CA ASN A 349 -5.75 18.06 9.98
C ASN A 349 -5.81 18.97 8.75
N ASP A 350 -4.66 19.28 8.15
CA ASP A 350 -4.58 20.22 7.02
C ASP A 350 -4.92 19.53 5.68
N GLU A 351 -5.15 18.22 5.71
CA GLU A 351 -5.32 17.36 4.53
C GLU A 351 -6.64 16.57 4.57
N LEU A 352 -7.56 16.93 5.47
CA LEU A 352 -8.83 16.23 5.67
C LEU A 352 -9.67 16.13 4.39
N PHE A 353 -9.63 17.16 3.54
CA PHE A 353 -10.33 17.15 2.26
C PHE A 353 -9.74 16.09 1.31
N SER A 354 -8.42 16.09 1.15
CA SER A 354 -7.69 15.08 0.35
C SER A 354 -7.98 13.65 0.85
N ILE A 355 -8.00 13.45 2.17
CA ILE A 355 -8.34 12.16 2.79
C ILE A 355 -9.80 11.77 2.52
N ALA A 356 -10.74 12.70 2.69
CA ALA A 356 -12.17 12.46 2.46
C ALA A 356 -12.49 12.12 0.99
N MET A 357 -11.70 12.65 0.06
CA MET A 357 -11.82 12.42 -1.38
C MET A 357 -11.07 11.17 -1.86
N HIS A 358 -10.33 10.47 -0.98
CA HIS A 358 -9.59 9.26 -1.34
C HIS A 358 -10.38 7.97 -1.03
N ALA A 359 -10.24 6.95 -1.90
CA ALA A 359 -10.98 5.70 -1.80
C ALA A 359 -10.75 4.92 -0.49
N GLY A 360 -9.52 4.91 0.00
CA GLY A 360 -9.15 4.33 1.30
C GLY A 360 -9.20 5.35 2.44
N GLY A 361 -8.90 6.63 2.15
CA GLY A 361 -8.76 7.67 3.17
C GLY A 361 -10.08 7.96 3.86
N ARG A 362 -11.17 8.08 3.09
CA ARG A 362 -12.51 8.30 3.62
C ARG A 362 -12.93 7.24 4.65
N LYS A 363 -12.49 5.99 4.47
CA LYS A 363 -12.84 4.88 5.37
C LYS A 363 -12.30 5.09 6.79
N ILE A 364 -11.18 5.80 6.92
CA ILE A 364 -10.62 6.18 8.24
C ILE A 364 -11.57 7.11 8.97
N LEU A 365 -12.05 8.15 8.28
CA LEU A 365 -13.00 9.11 8.83
C LEU A 365 -14.34 8.44 9.14
N LEU A 366 -14.84 7.63 8.20
CA LEU A 366 -16.09 6.89 8.35
C LEU A 366 -16.04 5.84 9.46
N GLN A 367 -14.88 5.23 9.72
CA GLN A 367 -14.72 4.30 10.85
C GLN A 367 -14.82 5.02 12.20
N LEU A 368 -14.37 6.28 12.30
CA LEU A 368 -14.58 7.07 13.51
C LEU A 368 -16.04 7.51 13.66
N LEU A 369 -16.68 7.95 12.57
CA LEU A 369 -18.05 8.48 12.60
C LEU A 369 -19.11 7.37 12.71
N CYS A 370 -18.95 6.28 11.95
CA CYS A 370 -19.90 5.18 11.85
C CYS A 370 -19.13 3.83 11.89
N PRO A 371 -18.65 3.41 13.07
CA PRO A 371 -17.72 2.29 13.21
C PRO A 371 -18.34 0.96 12.75
N LEU A 372 -17.51 0.13 12.13
CA LEU A 372 -17.85 -1.24 11.70
C LEU A 372 -19.07 -1.33 10.76
N SER A 373 -19.33 -0.25 10.01
CA SER A 373 -20.46 -0.19 9.10
C SER A 373 -20.17 -0.90 7.77
N ALA A 374 -20.92 -1.97 7.48
CA ALA A 374 -20.89 -2.67 6.20
C ALA A 374 -21.31 -1.80 5.00
N LYS A 375 -21.87 -0.60 5.26
CA LYS A 375 -22.15 0.40 4.23
C LYS A 375 -20.87 1.00 3.65
N TYR A 376 -19.83 1.15 4.48
CA TYR A 376 -18.60 1.88 4.12
C TYR A 376 -17.38 0.97 4.02
N LEU A 377 -17.40 -0.13 4.75
CA LEU A 377 -16.29 -1.08 4.85
C LEU A 377 -16.60 -2.33 4.06
N SER A 378 -15.57 -2.84 3.36
CA SER A 378 -15.68 -4.14 2.71
C SER A 378 -15.65 -5.26 3.74
N HIS A 379 -16.10 -6.46 3.36
CA HIS A 379 -16.03 -7.64 4.22
C HIS A 379 -14.61 -7.90 4.74
N ASP A 380 -13.59 -7.77 3.88
CA ASP A 380 -12.17 -7.94 4.27
C ASP A 380 -11.73 -6.86 5.29
N ASP A 381 -12.22 -5.63 5.15
CA ASP A 381 -11.92 -4.56 6.12
C ASP A 381 -12.56 -4.89 7.47
N LEU A 382 -13.82 -5.34 7.49
CA LEU A 382 -14.51 -5.72 8.72
C LEU A 382 -13.82 -6.89 9.45
N VAL A 383 -13.42 -7.93 8.72
CA VAL A 383 -12.67 -9.07 9.30
C VAL A 383 -11.34 -8.61 9.93
N LEU A 384 -10.61 -7.70 9.27
CA LEU A 384 -9.39 -7.11 9.82
C LEU A 384 -9.66 -6.11 10.95
N LEU A 385 -10.91 -5.65 11.09
CA LEU A 385 -11.36 -4.73 12.12
C LEU A 385 -12.07 -5.40 13.30
N GLU A 386 -12.20 -6.73 13.30
CA GLU A 386 -12.73 -7.48 14.45
C GLU A 386 -11.93 -7.21 15.73
N PRO A 387 -12.59 -7.18 16.92
CA PRO A 387 -11.91 -7.02 18.19
C PRO A 387 -10.79 -8.06 18.36
N PRO A 388 -9.56 -7.64 18.67
CA PRO A 388 -8.46 -8.57 18.86
C PRO A 388 -8.63 -9.33 20.17
N MET A 389 -9.10 -10.56 20.05
CA MET A 389 -9.29 -11.46 21.19
C MET A 389 -7.98 -12.20 21.53
N VAL A 390 -7.65 -12.26 22.81
CA VAL A 390 -6.53 -12.99 23.41
C VAL A 390 -7.01 -13.80 24.61
N GLN A 391 -6.29 -14.84 25.01
CA GLN A 391 -6.62 -15.58 26.23
C GLN A 391 -6.46 -14.69 27.46
N SER A 392 -7.39 -14.79 28.40
CA SER A 392 -7.31 -14.02 29.64
C SER A 392 -6.10 -14.47 30.46
N PRO A 393 -5.31 -13.51 31.01
CA PRO A 393 -4.24 -13.83 31.95
C PRO A 393 -4.74 -14.51 33.24
N GLU A 394 -6.01 -14.29 33.60
CA GLU A 394 -6.62 -14.82 34.82
C GLU A 394 -7.23 -16.21 34.59
N ASP A 395 -7.81 -16.44 33.40
CA ASP A 395 -8.40 -17.72 33.00
C ASP A 395 -8.16 -17.98 31.50
N PRO A 396 -7.20 -18.84 31.13
CA PRO A 396 -6.88 -19.15 29.73
C PRO A 396 -8.02 -19.75 28.91
N SER A 397 -9.11 -20.21 29.55
CA SER A 397 -10.31 -20.69 28.85
C SER A 397 -11.21 -19.57 28.34
N VAL A 398 -11.03 -18.34 28.83
CA VAL A 398 -11.82 -17.16 28.47
C VAL A 398 -11.04 -16.28 27.50
N MET A 399 -11.70 -15.82 26.45
CA MET A 399 -11.15 -14.87 25.49
C MET A 399 -11.54 -13.44 25.88
N VAL A 400 -10.58 -12.53 25.95
CA VAL A 400 -10.75 -11.11 26.28
C VAL A 400 -10.15 -10.22 25.20
N VAL A 401 -10.59 -8.97 25.12
CA VAL A 401 -10.02 -7.99 24.20
C VAL A 401 -8.61 -7.56 24.64
N ASN A 402 -7.74 -7.29 23.67
CA ASN A 402 -6.36 -6.87 23.92
C ASN A 402 -6.19 -5.33 24.11
N TYR A 403 -7.22 -4.64 24.53
CA TYR A 403 -7.18 -3.22 24.87
C TYR A 403 -8.00 -2.98 26.14
N LYS A 404 -7.68 -1.91 26.88
CA LYS A 404 -8.31 -1.64 28.18
C LYS A 404 -9.41 -0.60 28.10
N LYS A 405 -9.27 0.38 27.21
CA LYS A 405 -10.25 1.45 27.05
C LYS A 405 -11.46 0.93 26.26
N ASP A 406 -12.65 1.28 26.73
CA ASP A 406 -13.90 1.05 26.02
C ASP A 406 -13.84 1.65 24.60
N PRO A 407 -14.25 0.91 23.55
CA PRO A 407 -14.16 1.37 22.16
C PRO A 407 -14.91 2.69 21.91
N ASP A 408 -16.10 2.86 22.47
CA ASP A 408 -16.90 4.07 22.29
C ASP A 408 -16.28 5.25 23.03
N ALA A 409 -15.80 5.04 24.26
CA ALA A 409 -15.08 6.07 25.00
C ALA A 409 -13.83 6.56 24.22
N ARG A 410 -13.03 5.63 23.69
CA ARG A 410 -11.86 5.96 22.86
C ARG A 410 -12.26 6.75 21.60
N ARG A 411 -13.28 6.28 20.88
CA ARG A 411 -13.78 6.91 19.66
C ARG A 411 -14.26 8.34 19.93
N MET A 412 -15.01 8.56 21.01
CA MET A 412 -15.50 9.88 21.39
C MET A 412 -14.36 10.83 21.80
N GLU A 413 -13.33 10.34 22.49
CA GLU A 413 -12.14 11.15 22.80
C GLU A 413 -11.40 11.62 21.52
N LEU A 414 -11.30 10.75 20.51
CA LEU A 414 -10.66 11.08 19.23
C LEU A 414 -11.53 12.05 18.41
N LEU A 415 -12.84 11.78 18.33
CA LEU A 415 -13.79 12.64 17.62
C LEU A 415 -13.89 14.04 18.23
N LYS A 416 -13.81 14.18 19.56
CA LYS A 416 -13.91 15.48 20.23
C LYS A 416 -12.92 16.51 19.68
N GLY A 417 -11.71 16.10 19.31
CA GLY A 417 -10.69 16.98 18.72
C GLY A 417 -10.78 17.10 17.20
N LEU A 418 -11.32 16.09 16.51
CA LEU A 418 -11.34 16.00 15.05
C LEU A 418 -12.60 16.59 14.43
N LEU A 419 -13.75 16.44 15.09
CA LEU A 419 -15.05 16.84 14.56
C LEU A 419 -15.13 18.32 14.16
N PRO A 420 -14.66 19.30 14.97
CA PRO A 420 -14.68 20.71 14.55
C PRO A 420 -13.91 20.98 13.26
N LYS A 421 -12.80 20.25 13.03
CA LYS A 421 -11.99 20.37 11.82
C LYS A 421 -12.64 19.70 10.62
N LEU A 422 -13.36 18.61 10.85
CA LEU A 422 -14.19 17.99 9.82
C LEU A 422 -15.35 18.89 9.42
N GLU A 423 -15.99 19.57 10.38
CA GLU A 423 -17.02 20.58 10.12
C GLU A 423 -16.47 21.72 9.28
N GLU A 424 -15.32 22.30 9.66
CA GLU A 424 -14.65 23.36 8.89
C GLU A 424 -14.33 22.90 7.46
N MET A 425 -13.77 21.69 7.31
CA MET A 425 -13.49 21.11 6.00
C MET A 425 -14.76 20.90 5.15
N CYS A 426 -15.84 20.42 5.76
CA CYS A 426 -17.12 20.25 5.08
C CYS A 426 -17.77 21.58 4.70
N ILE A 427 -17.71 22.59 5.58
CA ILE A 427 -18.22 23.94 5.33
C ILE A 427 -17.48 24.57 4.13
N ALA A 428 -16.16 24.43 4.07
CA ALA A 428 -15.35 25.01 3.00
C ALA A 428 -15.52 24.30 1.65
N ASN A 429 -15.93 23.03 1.62
CA ASN A 429 -15.90 22.19 0.41
C ASN A 429 -17.22 21.43 0.15
N ALA A 430 -18.36 21.97 0.61
CA ALA A 430 -19.64 21.26 0.60
C ALA A 430 -20.05 20.75 -0.80
N ALA A 431 -19.96 21.60 -1.82
CA ALA A 431 -20.30 21.25 -3.20
C ALA A 431 -19.42 20.10 -3.73
N GLU A 432 -18.10 20.23 -3.62
CA GLU A 432 -17.13 19.25 -4.11
C GLU A 432 -17.28 17.88 -3.42
N LEU A 433 -17.53 17.88 -2.10
CA LEU A 433 -17.79 16.66 -1.35
C LEU A 433 -19.07 15.97 -1.83
N MET A 434 -20.17 16.71 -2.01
CA MET A 434 -21.44 16.14 -2.46
C MET A 434 -21.38 15.56 -3.87
N ARG A 435 -20.58 16.14 -4.76
CA ARG A 435 -20.35 15.65 -6.13
C ARG A 435 -19.42 14.44 -6.20
N SER A 436 -18.72 14.13 -5.11
CA SER A 436 -17.80 13.00 -5.05
C SER A 436 -18.49 11.72 -4.58
N LYS A 437 -18.16 10.58 -5.20
CA LYS A 437 -18.59 9.27 -4.71
C LYS A 437 -18.01 8.99 -3.32
N GLU A 438 -16.78 9.44 -3.09
CA GLU A 438 -16.05 9.32 -1.83
C GLU A 438 -16.57 10.33 -0.79
N GLY A 439 -16.55 11.63 -1.15
CA GLY A 439 -16.79 12.73 -0.23
C GLY A 439 -18.22 12.81 0.32
N ARG A 440 -19.21 12.39 -0.47
CA ARG A 440 -20.63 12.49 -0.09
C ARG A 440 -20.97 11.70 1.16
N ASP A 441 -20.29 10.56 1.38
CA ASP A 441 -20.53 9.75 2.57
C ASP A 441 -19.94 10.42 3.82
N VAL A 442 -18.78 11.10 3.66
CA VAL A 442 -18.12 11.82 4.75
C VAL A 442 -18.96 12.99 5.22
N ILE A 443 -19.41 13.87 4.31
CA ILE A 443 -20.22 15.04 4.70
C ILE A 443 -21.54 14.64 5.37
N VAL A 444 -22.17 13.55 4.92
CA VAL A 444 -23.39 13.04 5.57
C VAL A 444 -23.10 12.55 6.99
N GLU A 445 -22.05 11.75 7.19
CA GLU A 445 -21.72 11.24 8.53
C GLU A 445 -21.21 12.35 9.46
N VAL A 446 -20.52 13.37 8.95
CA VAL A 446 -20.16 14.57 9.72
C VAL A 446 -21.43 15.31 10.15
N ALA A 447 -22.38 15.56 9.24
CA ALA A 447 -23.62 16.25 9.53
C ALA A 447 -24.52 15.53 10.57
N LYS A 448 -24.41 14.20 10.71
CA LYS A 448 -25.09 13.44 11.77
C LYS A 448 -24.54 13.70 13.17
N HIS A 449 -23.25 13.99 13.27
CA HIS A 449 -22.54 14.22 14.53
C HIS A 449 -22.37 15.72 14.84
N SER A 450 -22.62 16.57 13.85
CA SER A 450 -22.42 18.02 13.93
C SER A 450 -23.61 18.73 14.58
N GLU A 451 -23.28 19.65 15.49
CA GLU A 451 -24.23 20.64 16.03
C GLU A 451 -24.10 22.03 15.37
N SER A 452 -23.25 22.16 14.34
CA SER A 452 -23.06 23.40 13.58
C SER A 452 -24.24 23.74 12.64
N ASN A 453 -24.78 24.95 12.77
CA ASN A 453 -25.73 25.51 11.79
C ASN A 453 -25.00 25.98 10.53
N GLU A 454 -23.75 26.42 10.65
CA GLU A 454 -22.93 26.88 9.51
C GLU A 454 -22.71 25.77 8.48
N LEU A 455 -22.61 24.52 8.93
CA LEU A 455 -22.56 23.36 8.02
C LEU A 455 -23.86 23.21 7.22
N ALA A 456 -25.02 23.36 7.87
CA ALA A 456 -26.30 23.31 7.18
C ALA A 456 -26.46 24.46 6.19
N ASP A 457 -26.02 25.67 6.59
CA ASP A 457 -26.05 26.86 5.75
C ASP A 457 -25.11 26.74 4.54
N SER A 458 -23.90 26.20 4.72
CA SER A 458 -22.98 25.92 3.62
C SER A 458 -23.52 24.88 2.64
N VAL A 459 -24.13 23.80 3.14
CA VAL A 459 -24.83 22.83 2.28
C VAL A 459 -25.95 23.52 1.49
N ALA A 460 -26.76 24.36 2.14
CA ALA A 460 -27.83 25.09 1.46
C ALA A 460 -27.28 26.05 0.39
N ALA A 461 -26.21 26.79 0.70
CA ALA A 461 -25.55 27.68 -0.24
C ALA A 461 -25.02 26.91 -1.47
N ALA A 462 -24.30 25.80 -1.25
CA ALA A 462 -23.77 24.95 -2.32
C ALA A 462 -24.88 24.39 -3.25
N VAL A 463 -26.07 24.13 -2.71
CA VAL A 463 -27.22 23.62 -3.48
C VAL A 463 -27.91 24.70 -4.31
N LEU A 464 -27.87 25.95 -3.84
CA LEU A 464 -28.48 27.09 -4.50
C LEU A 464 -27.54 27.78 -5.50
N GLU A 465 -26.26 27.43 -5.52
CA GLU A 465 -25.27 27.96 -6.45
C GLU A 465 -25.63 27.63 -7.91
N GLU A 466 -25.53 28.63 -8.78
CA GLU A 466 -25.84 28.49 -10.21
C GLU A 466 -24.64 27.89 -10.96
N GLU A 467 -24.51 26.56 -10.92
CA GLU A 467 -23.52 25.80 -11.69
C GLU A 467 -24.12 25.16 -12.96
N ALA A 468 -23.25 24.75 -13.89
CA ALA A 468 -23.63 24.12 -15.16
C ALA A 468 -24.45 22.83 -14.98
N GLU A 469 -24.16 22.04 -13.94
CA GLU A 469 -24.97 20.88 -13.53
C GLU A 469 -25.35 21.03 -12.05
N PRO A 470 -26.58 21.43 -11.72
CA PRO A 470 -27.00 21.58 -10.32
C PRO A 470 -26.89 20.28 -9.50
N LEU A 471 -26.62 20.40 -8.19
CA LEU A 471 -26.44 19.24 -7.30
C LEU A 471 -27.66 18.30 -7.26
N TYR A 472 -28.88 18.83 -7.37
CA TYR A 472 -30.10 18.02 -7.38
C TYR A 472 -30.27 17.17 -8.66
N THR A 473 -29.52 17.49 -9.72
CA THR A 473 -29.43 16.70 -10.95
C THR A 473 -28.14 15.89 -11.09
N ASP A 474 -27.10 16.20 -10.31
CA ASP A 474 -25.81 15.51 -10.34
C ASP A 474 -25.92 14.04 -9.90
N ALA A 475 -25.15 13.16 -10.53
CA ALA A 475 -25.19 11.71 -10.28
C ALA A 475 -24.80 11.32 -8.85
N ASN A 476 -23.92 12.06 -8.18
CA ASN A 476 -23.55 11.86 -6.79
C ASN A 476 -24.27 12.85 -5.87
N GLY A 477 -24.42 14.10 -6.30
CA GLY A 477 -25.05 15.19 -5.57
C GLY A 477 -26.47 14.87 -5.16
N HIS A 478 -27.30 14.33 -6.06
CA HIS A 478 -28.69 13.99 -5.70
C HIS A 478 -28.75 12.89 -4.63
N PHE A 479 -27.82 11.92 -4.64
CA PHE A 479 -27.73 10.92 -3.57
C PHE A 479 -27.27 11.54 -2.25
N ALA A 480 -26.27 12.43 -2.30
CA ALA A 480 -25.80 13.17 -1.13
C ALA A 480 -26.94 13.96 -0.48
N LEU A 481 -27.69 14.71 -1.29
CA LEU A 481 -28.82 15.52 -0.83
C LEU A 481 -29.93 14.68 -0.24
N ARG A 482 -30.32 13.58 -0.90
CA ARG A 482 -31.31 12.67 -0.33
C ARG A 482 -30.88 12.15 1.03
N ARG A 483 -29.62 11.74 1.18
CA ARG A 483 -29.10 11.26 2.46
C ARG A 483 -29.03 12.36 3.52
N LEU A 484 -28.58 13.57 3.16
CA LEU A 484 -28.56 14.71 4.09
C LEU A 484 -29.98 15.06 4.58
N ILE A 485 -30.97 15.06 3.69
CA ILE A 485 -32.37 15.32 4.04
C ILE A 485 -32.94 14.18 4.91
N MET A 486 -32.68 12.92 4.54
CA MET A 486 -33.29 11.76 5.20
C MET A 486 -32.65 11.39 6.53
N GLU A 487 -31.36 11.69 6.71
CA GLU A 487 -30.55 11.16 7.81
C GLU A 487 -30.04 12.24 8.77
N THR A 488 -30.27 13.53 8.50
CA THR A 488 -29.68 14.63 9.29
C THR A 488 -30.64 15.79 9.50
N ARG A 489 -30.33 16.64 10.47
CA ARG A 489 -31.05 17.89 10.76
C ARG A 489 -30.89 18.99 9.70
N VAL A 490 -30.02 18.79 8.69
CA VAL A 490 -29.84 19.72 7.57
C VAL A 490 -31.14 19.85 6.74
N ALA A 491 -32.05 18.88 6.84
CA ALA A 491 -33.34 18.90 6.15
C ALA A 491 -34.14 20.21 6.34
N GLU A 492 -34.21 20.72 7.57
CA GLU A 492 -35.02 21.92 7.87
C GLU A 492 -34.41 23.22 7.31
N PRO A 493 -33.13 23.55 7.58
CA PRO A 493 -32.48 24.70 6.95
C PRO A 493 -32.49 24.63 5.42
N LEU A 494 -32.23 23.44 4.86
CA LEU A 494 -32.20 23.26 3.41
C LEU A 494 -33.57 23.46 2.77
N LEU A 495 -34.64 22.92 3.36
CA LEU A 495 -36.00 23.14 2.87
C LEU A 495 -36.36 24.63 2.90
N THR A 496 -35.98 25.31 3.98
CA THR A 496 -36.26 26.74 4.15
C THR A 496 -35.57 27.59 3.07
N ALA A 497 -34.31 27.27 2.78
CA ALA A 497 -33.52 27.97 1.77
C ALA A 497 -33.98 27.65 0.33
N ALA A 498 -34.36 26.40 0.05
CA ALA A 498 -34.64 25.92 -1.30
C ALA A 498 -36.11 25.93 -1.72
N LYS A 499 -37.05 26.30 -0.84
CA LYS A 499 -38.51 26.25 -1.08
C LYS A 499 -38.96 26.84 -2.42
N ASP A 500 -38.32 27.93 -2.87
CA ASP A 500 -38.68 28.64 -4.09
C ASP A 500 -38.12 27.97 -5.37
N GLN A 501 -37.16 27.05 -5.22
CA GLN A 501 -36.52 26.31 -6.31
C GLN A 501 -37.08 24.88 -6.47
N LEU A 502 -37.88 24.38 -5.52
CA LEU A 502 -38.39 22.99 -5.55
C LEU A 502 -39.18 22.66 -6.83
N SER A 503 -39.92 23.63 -7.37
CA SER A 503 -40.66 23.48 -8.63
C SER A 503 -39.73 23.21 -9.81
N LYS A 504 -38.57 23.87 -9.86
CA LYS A 504 -37.50 23.66 -10.86
C LYS A 504 -36.83 22.29 -10.67
N TRP A 505 -36.62 21.86 -9.43
CA TRP A 505 -35.96 20.58 -9.13
C TRP A 505 -36.81 19.39 -9.56
N ALA A 506 -38.10 19.42 -9.25
CA ALA A 506 -39.06 18.34 -9.51
C ALA A 506 -39.30 18.03 -10.99
N VAL A 507 -38.86 18.87 -11.93
CA VAL A 507 -39.01 18.61 -13.37
C VAL A 507 -38.00 17.56 -13.88
N SER A 508 -36.95 17.27 -13.09
CA SER A 508 -35.96 16.24 -13.41
C SER A 508 -36.19 14.97 -12.58
N ASN A 509 -35.93 13.79 -13.17
CA ASN A 509 -36.10 12.52 -12.45
C ASN A 509 -35.29 12.44 -11.13
N ARG A 510 -34.03 12.91 -11.15
CA ARG A 510 -33.16 12.94 -9.95
C ARG A 510 -33.65 13.97 -8.93
N GLY A 511 -34.00 15.17 -9.39
CA GLY A 511 -34.51 16.23 -8.52
C GLY A 511 -35.84 15.85 -7.86
N SER A 512 -36.72 15.12 -8.54
CA SER A 512 -37.95 14.58 -7.94
C SER A 512 -37.67 13.66 -6.76
N PHE A 513 -36.63 12.83 -6.82
CA PHE A 513 -36.23 12.02 -5.65
C PHE A 513 -35.66 12.85 -4.49
N VAL A 514 -35.05 14.01 -4.78
CA VAL A 514 -34.60 14.96 -3.74
C VAL A 514 -35.80 15.65 -3.10
N VAL A 515 -36.76 16.12 -3.89
CA VAL A 515 -37.99 16.75 -3.38
C VAL A 515 -38.83 15.75 -2.58
N LEU A 516 -38.94 14.51 -3.06
CA LEU A 516 -39.60 13.41 -2.35
C LEU A 516 -38.99 13.17 -0.96
N ALA A 517 -37.66 13.27 -0.82
CA ALA A 517 -36.99 13.09 0.47
C ALA A 517 -37.49 14.07 1.55
N PHE A 518 -37.87 15.30 1.19
CA PHE A 518 -38.46 16.25 2.14
C PHE A 518 -39.84 15.81 2.66
N LEU A 519 -40.57 14.99 1.91
CA LEU A 519 -41.86 14.42 2.31
C LEU A 519 -41.71 13.13 3.13
N GLU A 520 -40.56 12.46 3.03
CA GLU A 520 -40.30 11.16 3.68
C GLU A 520 -39.46 11.28 4.96
N THR A 521 -38.68 12.35 5.09
CA THR A 521 -37.78 12.51 6.23
C THR A 521 -38.53 12.77 7.53
N LYS A 522 -37.97 12.26 8.62
CA LYS A 522 -38.42 12.57 9.99
C LYS A 522 -37.76 13.83 10.57
N HIS A 523 -36.80 14.41 9.84
CA HIS A 523 -36.01 15.56 10.28
C HIS A 523 -36.47 16.90 9.67
N ALA A 524 -37.51 16.88 8.83
CA ALA A 524 -38.10 18.09 8.27
C ALA A 524 -39.08 18.76 9.25
N PRO A 525 -39.36 20.06 9.10
CA PRO A 525 -40.34 20.75 9.93
C PRO A 525 -41.74 20.16 9.72
N ALA A 526 -42.60 20.23 10.73
CA ALA A 526 -43.94 19.62 10.70
C ALA A 526 -44.82 20.10 9.53
N ASN A 527 -44.56 21.29 8.99
CA ASN A 527 -45.26 21.87 7.85
C ASN A 527 -44.60 21.54 6.48
N ALA A 528 -43.58 20.69 6.42
CA ALA A 528 -42.81 20.42 5.21
C ALA A 528 -43.69 19.95 4.03
N ALA A 529 -44.65 19.06 4.29
CA ALA A 529 -45.60 18.63 3.26
C ALA A 529 -46.41 19.80 2.67
N ALA A 530 -46.84 20.75 3.51
CA ALA A 530 -47.56 21.93 3.05
C ALA A 530 -46.65 22.88 2.25
N VAL A 531 -45.39 23.05 2.68
CA VAL A 531 -44.39 23.85 1.96
C VAL A 531 -44.12 23.27 0.58
N VAL A 532 -43.85 21.96 0.49
CA VAL A 532 -43.59 21.26 -0.77
C VAL A 532 -44.83 21.30 -1.67
N LYS A 533 -46.03 20.96 -1.17
CA LYS A 533 -47.28 21.05 -1.95
C LYS A 533 -47.50 22.45 -2.53
N LYS A 534 -47.27 23.50 -1.73
CA LYS A 534 -47.38 24.88 -2.18
C LYS A 534 -46.36 25.22 -3.26
N ALA A 535 -45.10 24.81 -3.07
CA ALA A 535 -44.01 25.09 -4.00
C ALA A 535 -44.19 24.41 -5.36
N LEU A 536 -44.74 23.19 -5.40
CA LEU A 536 -44.93 22.42 -6.64
C LEU A 536 -46.20 22.79 -7.42
N LYS A 537 -47.13 23.53 -6.82
CA LYS A 537 -48.40 23.94 -7.47
C LYS A 537 -48.23 24.51 -8.90
N PRO A 538 -47.21 25.35 -9.21
CA PRO A 538 -47.03 25.90 -10.56
C PRO A 538 -46.66 24.86 -11.62
N THR A 539 -45.99 23.77 -11.24
CA THR A 539 -45.45 22.76 -12.17
C THR A 539 -46.22 21.44 -12.19
N MET A 540 -47.29 21.31 -11.39
CA MET A 540 -48.08 20.06 -11.28
C MET A 540 -48.51 19.45 -12.62
N LYS A 541 -48.95 20.27 -13.59
CA LYS A 541 -49.36 19.78 -14.91
C LYS A 541 -48.20 19.13 -15.68
N ASP A 542 -47.00 19.67 -15.53
CA ASP A 542 -45.82 19.14 -16.21
C ASP A 542 -45.31 17.87 -15.50
N LEU A 543 -45.38 17.84 -14.16
CA LEU A 543 -45.07 16.63 -13.38
C LEU A 543 -45.95 15.46 -13.78
N THR A 544 -47.26 15.66 -13.93
CA THR A 544 -48.19 14.59 -14.37
C THR A 544 -47.82 14.05 -15.75
N LYS A 545 -47.36 14.88 -16.69
CA LYS A 545 -46.90 14.42 -18.01
C LYS A 545 -45.59 13.63 -17.95
N LEU A 546 -44.73 13.95 -16.97
CA LEU A 546 -43.44 13.30 -16.79
C LEU A 546 -43.53 11.98 -16.00
N ALA A 547 -44.64 11.72 -15.30
CA ALA A 547 -44.81 10.58 -14.40
C ALA A 547 -44.55 9.23 -15.08
N ASP A 548 -44.98 9.05 -16.33
CA ASP A 548 -44.79 7.78 -17.06
C ASP A 548 -43.32 7.55 -17.47
N ALA A 549 -42.56 8.62 -17.68
CA ALA A 549 -41.17 8.57 -18.13
C ALA A 549 -40.14 8.68 -16.99
N GLN A 550 -40.52 9.20 -15.84
CA GLN A 550 -39.63 9.50 -14.72
C GLN A 550 -40.15 8.87 -13.43
N GLN A 551 -39.50 7.78 -12.99
CA GLN A 551 -39.87 7.05 -11.77
C GLN A 551 -39.88 7.94 -10.52
N GLY A 552 -38.93 8.87 -10.39
CA GLY A 552 -38.86 9.79 -9.25
C GLY A 552 -40.07 10.73 -9.20
N THR A 553 -40.51 11.20 -10.37
CA THR A 553 -41.68 12.08 -10.50
C THR A 553 -42.97 11.34 -10.21
N LYS A 554 -43.09 10.09 -10.68
CA LYS A 554 -44.21 9.22 -10.32
C LYS A 554 -44.35 9.04 -8.81
N LEU A 555 -43.28 8.64 -8.13
CA LEU A 555 -43.28 8.44 -6.67
C LEU A 555 -43.54 9.74 -5.90
N LEU A 556 -43.03 10.87 -6.40
CA LEU A 556 -43.31 12.19 -5.82
C LEU A 556 -44.82 12.52 -5.88
N LEU A 557 -45.47 12.27 -7.02
CA LEU A 557 -46.92 12.50 -7.16
C LEU A 557 -47.74 11.57 -6.26
N GLU A 558 -47.40 10.28 -6.21
CA GLU A 558 -48.06 9.30 -5.33
C GLU A 558 -47.97 9.70 -3.84
N LYS A 559 -46.90 10.40 -3.43
CA LYS A 559 -46.72 10.89 -2.06
C LYS A 559 -47.48 12.19 -1.76
N LEU A 560 -47.85 12.95 -2.80
CA LEU A 560 -48.54 14.24 -2.69
C LEU A 560 -50.07 14.09 -2.68
N GLU A 561 -50.58 13.02 -3.30
CA GLU A 561 -51.97 12.56 -3.13
C GLU A 561 -52.26 12.23 -1.66
#